data_AF-A0A2U3JZK6-F1
#
_entry.id   AF-A0A2U3JZK6-F1
#
_cell.length_a   1.000
_cell.length_b   1.000
_cell.length_c   1.000
_cell.angle_alpha   90.00
_cell.angle_beta   90.00
_cell.angle_gamma   90.00
#
_symmetry.space_group_name_H-M   'P 1'
#
loop_
_entity.id
_entity.type
_entity.pdbx_description
1 polymer ?
#
loop_
_entity_poly.entity_id
_entity_poly.type
_entity_poly.pdbx_seq_one_letter_code
_entity_poly.pdbx_strand_id
1 'polypeptide(L)'
;MGSEELVWGVLRDLETSALDDRHKALFRFVAKVNRDSPRITAEDMQPLYAAGWDDEAIYYAATVCALFNFYNRWIDASGVHALSDEAHRQGGKRTAAHGYVRYSQPGAK
;
A
#
# COMPACT_ATOMS: atom_id res chain seq x y z
N MET A 1 3.42 -12.78 12.90
CA MET A 1 2.45 -12.29 11.89
C MET A 1 2.86 -10.84 11.62
N GLY A 2 3.34 -10.52 10.42
CA GLY A 2 3.90 -9.18 10.08
C GLY A 2 5.13 -8.75 10.90
N SER A 3 5.89 -7.78 10.42
CA SER A 3 6.93 -7.09 11.21
C SER A 3 6.60 -5.60 11.23
N GLU A 4 6.15 -5.07 12.38
CA GLU A 4 5.90 -3.63 12.55
C GLU A 4 7.19 -2.84 12.33
N GLU A 5 8.33 -3.38 12.78
CA GLU A 5 9.65 -2.79 12.58
C GLU A 5 9.97 -2.61 11.09
N LEU A 6 9.70 -3.63 10.26
CA LEU A 6 9.91 -3.54 8.82
C LEU A 6 9.03 -2.43 8.22
N VAL A 7 7.74 -2.39 8.58
CA VAL A 7 6.80 -1.37 8.09
C VAL A 7 7.29 0.03 8.46
N TRP A 8 7.63 0.26 9.73
CA TRP A 8 8.12 1.56 10.18
C TRP A 8 9.48 1.93 9.57
N GLY A 9 10.35 0.96 9.33
CA GLY A 9 11.61 1.17 8.62
C GLY A 9 11.36 1.73 7.22
N VAL A 10 10.49 1.08 6.44
CA VAL A 10 10.12 1.51 5.09
C VAL A 10 9.46 2.90 5.08
N LEU A 11 8.57 3.17 6.04
CA LEU A 11 7.88 4.46 6.14
C LEU A 11 8.80 5.62 6.51
N ARG A 12 9.83 5.37 7.34
CA ARG A 12 10.81 6.41 7.73
C ARG A 12 11.78 6.71 6.61
N ASP A 13 12.36 5.66 6.04
CA ASP A 13 13.32 5.77 4.95
C ASP A 13 13.40 4.45 4.18
N LEU A 14 12.90 4.48 2.94
CA LEU A 14 12.90 3.34 2.05
C LEU A 14 14.32 2.81 1.81
N GLU A 15 15.31 3.69 1.63
CA GLU A 15 16.65 3.30 1.16
C GLU A 15 17.45 2.60 2.26
N THR A 16 17.28 3.03 3.52
CA THR A 16 17.91 2.39 4.69
C THR A 16 17.08 1.27 5.31
N SER A 17 15.87 0.99 4.79
CA SER A 17 15.02 -0.11 5.26
C SER A 17 15.62 -1.49 4.95
N ALA A 18 15.13 -2.50 5.68
CA ALA A 18 15.51 -3.91 5.51
C ALA A 18 14.89 -4.59 4.27
N LEU A 19 14.19 -3.85 3.40
CA LEU A 19 13.73 -4.38 2.11
C LEU A 19 14.92 -4.71 1.20
N ASP A 20 14.74 -5.73 0.36
CA ASP A 20 15.67 -5.99 -0.73
C ASP A 20 15.57 -4.91 -1.83
N ASP A 21 16.58 -4.89 -2.70
CA ASP A 21 16.67 -3.89 -3.77
C ASP A 21 15.54 -4.01 -4.79
N ARG A 22 14.99 -5.22 -4.98
CA ARG A 22 13.87 -5.49 -5.89
C ARG A 22 12.60 -4.78 -5.40
N HIS A 23 12.28 -4.87 -4.12
CA HIS A 23 11.16 -4.16 -3.53
C HIS A 23 11.40 -2.65 -3.47
N LYS A 24 12.63 -2.20 -3.14
CA LYS A 24 12.97 -0.77 -3.17
C LYS A 24 12.76 -0.16 -4.56
N ALA A 25 13.15 -0.86 -5.63
CA ALA A 25 12.90 -0.43 -7.01
C ALA A 25 11.39 -0.26 -7.29
N LEU A 26 10.57 -1.23 -6.88
CA LEU A 26 9.11 -1.16 -7.01
C LEU A 26 8.52 0.04 -6.24
N PHE A 27 8.96 0.25 -4.99
CA PHE A 27 8.46 1.36 -4.17
C PHE A 27 8.88 2.74 -4.71
N ARG A 28 10.07 2.87 -5.31
CA ARG A 28 10.47 4.10 -6.01
C ARG A 28 9.55 4.41 -7.19
N PHE A 29 9.21 3.39 -7.99
CA PHE A 29 8.22 3.54 -9.07
C PHE A 29 6.84 3.94 -8.53
N VAL A 30 6.34 3.24 -7.51
CA VAL A 30 5.05 3.57 -6.86
C VAL A 30 5.05 4.99 -6.28
N ALA A 31 6.18 5.46 -5.72
CA ALA A 31 6.30 6.84 -5.25
C ALA A 31 6.18 7.85 -6.41
N LYS A 32 6.73 7.56 -7.59
CA LYS A 32 6.54 8.37 -8.80
C LYS A 32 5.10 8.31 -9.30
N VAL A 33 4.48 7.13 -9.36
CA VAL A 33 3.05 6.97 -9.71
C VAL A 33 2.18 7.84 -8.80
N ASN A 34 2.48 7.86 -7.49
CA ASN A 34 1.69 8.61 -6.54
C ASN A 34 1.82 10.14 -6.69
N ARG A 35 3.03 10.63 -7.02
CA ARG A 35 3.35 12.08 -6.96
C ARG A 35 3.39 12.77 -8.32
N ASP A 36 3.70 12.04 -9.39
CA ASP A 36 3.99 12.61 -10.72
C ASP A 36 3.66 11.61 -11.85
N SER A 37 2.50 10.95 -11.75
CA SER A 37 2.05 9.98 -12.77
C SER A 37 2.01 10.52 -14.22
N PRO A 38 1.71 11.81 -14.50
CA PRO A 38 1.71 12.30 -15.89
C PRO A 38 3.08 12.28 -16.56
N ARG A 39 4.17 12.15 -15.79
CA ARG A 39 5.55 12.09 -16.30
C ARG A 39 6.11 10.67 -16.32
N ILE A 40 5.30 9.65 -16.11
CA ILE A 40 5.75 8.28 -16.23
C ILE A 40 6.00 7.92 -17.69
N THR A 41 7.15 7.30 -17.94
CA THR A 41 7.54 6.78 -19.25
C THR A 41 7.98 5.32 -19.12
N ALA A 42 8.27 4.68 -20.25
CA ALA A 42 8.83 3.33 -20.28
C ALA A 42 10.21 3.22 -19.59
N GLU A 43 10.95 4.33 -19.49
CA GLU A 43 12.26 4.36 -18.80
C GLU A 43 12.10 4.12 -17.30
N ASP A 44 11.00 4.57 -16.69
CA ASP A 44 10.74 4.35 -15.28
C ASP A 44 10.51 2.88 -14.93
N MET A 45 10.15 2.05 -15.92
CA MET A 45 9.93 0.61 -15.74
C MET A 45 11.23 -0.20 -15.91
N GLN A 46 12.26 0.34 -16.57
CA GLN A 46 13.51 -0.38 -16.81
C GLN A 46 14.21 -0.88 -15.54
N PRO A 47 14.30 -0.09 -14.45
CA PRO A 47 14.86 -0.58 -13.19
C PRO A 47 14.06 -1.73 -12.57
N LEU A 48 12.75 -1.79 -12.82
CA LEU A 48 11.88 -2.86 -12.31
C LEU A 48 12.10 -4.15 -13.09
N TYR A 49 12.18 -4.07 -14.43
CA TYR A 49 12.53 -5.21 -15.28
C TYR A 49 13.92 -5.77 -14.95
N ALA A 50 14.91 -4.89 -14.74
CA ALA A 50 16.25 -5.29 -14.33
C ALA A 50 16.26 -6.00 -12.96
N ALA A 51 15.32 -5.66 -12.08
CA ALA A 51 15.11 -6.33 -10.80
C ALA A 51 14.22 -7.58 -10.89
N GLY A 52 13.78 -7.98 -12.09
CA GLY A 52 12.98 -9.17 -12.34
C GLY A 52 11.48 -9.02 -12.02
N TRP A 53 10.93 -7.80 -12.05
CA TRP A 53 9.49 -7.61 -12.13
C TRP A 53 9.01 -7.77 -13.57
N ASP A 54 7.81 -8.31 -13.75
CA ASP A 54 7.13 -8.40 -15.03
C ASP A 54 6.04 -7.32 -15.16
N ASP A 55 5.47 -7.20 -16.36
CA ASP A 55 4.42 -6.24 -16.66
C ASP A 55 3.20 -6.41 -15.74
N GLU A 56 2.87 -7.66 -15.39
CA GLU A 56 1.72 -7.97 -14.53
C GLU A 56 1.92 -7.43 -13.11
N ALA A 57 3.09 -7.65 -12.51
CA ALA A 57 3.40 -7.11 -11.18
C ALA A 57 3.46 -5.58 -11.18
N ILE A 58 4.03 -4.96 -12.23
CA ILE A 58 4.08 -3.51 -12.38
C ILE A 58 2.66 -2.94 -12.52
N TYR A 59 1.82 -3.58 -13.34
CA TYR A 59 0.42 -3.22 -13.50
C TYR A 59 -0.32 -3.28 -12.16
N TYR A 60 -0.19 -4.38 -11.40
CA TYR A 60 -0.85 -4.50 -10.10
C TYR A 60 -0.37 -3.47 -9.08
N ALA A 61 0.92 -3.17 -9.02
CA ALA A 61 1.44 -2.13 -8.14
C ALA A 61 0.86 -0.75 -8.49
N ALA A 62 0.79 -0.42 -9.78
CA ALA A 62 0.18 0.82 -10.25
C ALA A 62 -1.34 0.86 -9.96
N THR A 63 -2.06 -0.25 -10.15
CA THR A 63 -3.49 -0.36 -9.84
C THR A 63 -3.76 -0.13 -8.36
N VAL A 64 -3.00 -0.77 -7.47
CA VAL A 64 -3.14 -0.58 -6.02
C VAL A 64 -2.89 0.88 -5.65
N CYS A 65 -1.81 1.48 -6.16
CA CYS A 65 -1.50 2.89 -5.91
C CYS A 65 -2.64 3.81 -6.38
N ALA A 66 -3.18 3.59 -7.58
CA ALA A 66 -4.27 4.38 -8.15
C ALA A 66 -5.56 4.25 -7.33
N LEU A 67 -5.91 3.03 -6.88
CA LEU A 67 -7.09 2.79 -6.04
C LEU A 67 -6.99 3.51 -4.69
N PHE A 68 -5.84 3.46 -4.02
CA PHE A 68 -5.64 4.22 -2.78
C PHE A 68 -5.73 5.72 -3.01
N ASN A 69 -5.19 6.21 -4.13
CA ASN A 69 -5.32 7.62 -4.50
C ASN A 69 -6.77 8.06 -4.71
N PHE A 70 -7.60 7.20 -5.31
CA PHE A 70 -9.03 7.44 -5.43
C PHE A 70 -9.72 7.39 -4.05
N TYR A 71 -9.50 6.34 -3.27
CA TYR A 71 -10.15 6.16 -1.97
C TYR A 71 -9.82 7.25 -0.98
N ASN A 72 -8.56 7.65 -0.87
CA ASN A 72 -8.15 8.72 0.05
C ASN A 72 -8.95 10.00 -0.26
N ARG A 73 -8.99 10.42 -1.53
CA ARG A 73 -9.76 11.60 -1.96
C ARG A 73 -11.25 11.47 -1.67
N TRP A 74 -11.83 10.30 -1.94
CA TRP A 74 -13.26 10.09 -1.74
C TRP A 74 -13.64 10.06 -0.25
N ILE A 75 -12.87 9.33 0.58
CA ILE A 75 -13.07 9.22 2.03
C ILE A 75 -12.91 10.61 2.66
N ASP A 76 -11.81 11.31 2.38
CA ASP A 76 -11.52 12.64 2.91
C ASP A 76 -12.64 13.63 2.55
N ALA A 77 -13.13 13.60 1.31
CA ALA A 77 -14.21 14.48 0.86
C ALA A 77 -15.59 14.13 1.48
N SER A 78 -15.79 12.87 1.89
CA SER A 78 -17.05 12.41 2.48
C SER A 78 -17.17 12.64 3.99
N GLY A 79 -16.09 13.07 4.65
CA GLY A 79 -16.05 13.28 6.11
C GLY A 79 -15.94 11.99 6.94
N VAL A 80 -15.59 10.87 6.32
CA VAL A 80 -15.33 9.61 7.03
C VAL A 80 -13.99 9.71 7.77
N HIS A 81 -14.02 9.52 9.09
CA HIS A 81 -12.82 9.57 9.91
C HIS A 81 -12.14 8.21 10.04
N ALA A 82 -10.81 8.23 10.12
CA ALA A 82 -10.03 7.05 10.44
C ALA A 82 -10.45 6.46 11.80
N LEU A 83 -10.48 5.13 11.89
CA LEU A 83 -10.58 4.44 13.17
C LEU A 83 -9.38 4.81 14.06
N SER A 84 -9.54 4.77 15.38
CA SER A 84 -8.40 4.92 16.29
C SER A 84 -7.32 3.86 16.04
N ASP A 85 -6.07 4.15 16.41
CA ASP A 85 -4.95 3.20 16.26
C ASP A 85 -5.25 1.84 16.88
N GLU A 86 -5.93 1.84 18.03
CA GLU A 86 -6.32 0.61 18.70
C GLU A 86 -7.38 -0.17 17.91
N ALA A 87 -8.40 0.52 17.40
CA ALA A 87 -9.41 -0.11 16.54
C ALA A 87 -8.79 -0.65 15.23
N HIS A 88 -7.79 0.03 14.67
CA HIS A 88 -7.00 -0.48 13.54
C HIS A 88 -6.22 -1.75 13.90
N ARG A 89 -5.50 -1.77 15.03
CA ARG A 89 -4.76 -2.97 15.49
C ARG A 89 -5.67 -4.17 15.69
N GLN A 90 -6.79 -3.99 16.37
CA GLN A 90 -7.76 -5.07 16.59
C GLN A 90 -8.42 -5.52 15.28
N GLY A 91 -8.74 -4.55 14.40
CA GLY A 91 -9.22 -4.83 13.05
C GLY A 91 -8.25 -5.68 12.24
N GLY A 92 -6.95 -5.35 12.27
CA GLY A 92 -5.90 -6.10 11.58
C GLY A 92 -5.77 -7.54 12.07
N LYS A 93 -5.75 -7.77 13.39
CA LYS A 93 -5.76 -9.12 13.99
C LYS A 93 -6.96 -9.95 13.52
N ARG A 94 -8.15 -9.34 13.52
CA ARG A 94 -9.38 -10.00 13.07
C ARG A 94 -9.32 -10.35 11.59
N THR A 95 -8.91 -9.41 10.74
CA THR A 95 -8.80 -9.66 9.29
C THR A 95 -7.79 -10.75 8.99
N ALA A 96 -6.67 -10.81 9.71
CA ALA A 96 -5.68 -11.87 9.52
C ALA A 96 -6.20 -13.26 9.94
N ALA A 97 -7.06 -13.33 10.96
CA ALA A 97 -7.63 -14.59 11.45
C ALA A 97 -8.86 -15.06 10.64
N HIS A 98 -9.68 -14.12 10.13
CA HIS A 98 -11.01 -14.42 9.58
C HIS A 98 -11.24 -13.90 8.16
N GLY A 99 -10.23 -13.29 7.53
CA GLY A 99 -10.34 -12.65 6.23
C GLY A 99 -11.19 -11.38 6.27
N TYR A 100 -11.65 -10.93 5.09
CA TYR A 100 -12.42 -9.70 4.94
C TYR A 100 -13.93 -9.86 5.24
N VAL A 101 -14.39 -11.09 5.53
CA VAL A 101 -15.80 -11.35 5.86
C VAL A 101 -16.11 -10.75 7.22
N ARG A 102 -16.87 -9.65 7.23
CA ARG A 102 -17.47 -9.12 8.46
C ARG A 102 -18.81 -9.79 8.66
N TYR A 103 -18.89 -10.75 9.59
CA TYR A 103 -20.19 -11.12 10.14
C TYR A 103 -20.74 -9.89 10.86
N SER A 104 -21.93 -9.42 10.46
CA SER A 104 -22.66 -8.42 11.21
C SER A 104 -22.88 -8.97 12.62
N GLN A 105 -22.34 -8.28 13.62
CA GLN A 105 -22.74 -8.56 15.00
C GLN A 105 -24.22 -8.16 15.13
N PRO A 106 -25.13 -9.06 15.52
CA PRO A 106 -26.48 -8.65 15.86
C PRO A 106 -26.39 -7.80 17.13
N GLY A 107 -26.59 -6.47 17.02
CA GLY A 107 -26.78 -5.63 18.21
C GLY A 107 -26.24 -4.19 18.20
N ALA A 108 -25.52 -3.72 17.17
CA ALA A 108 -25.15 -2.30 17.11
C ALA A 108 -26.33 -1.45 16.60
N LYS A 109 -27.24 -1.09 17.52
CA LYS A 109 -28.06 0.12 17.39
C LYS A 109 -27.26 1.32 17.87
#